data_AF-A0A6J6TUI0-F1
#
_entry.id   AF-A0A6J6TUI0-F1
#
_cell.length_a   1.000
_cell.length_b   1.000
_cell.length_c   1.000
_cell.angle_alpha   90.00
_cell.angle_beta   90.00
_cell.angle_gamma   90.00
#
_symmetry.space_group_name_H-M   'P 1'
#
loop_
_entity.id
_entity.type
_entity.pdbx_description
1 polymer ?
#
loop_
_entity_poly.entity_id
_entity_poly.type
_entity_poly.pdbx_seq_one_letter_code
_entity_poly.pdbx_strand_id
1 'polypeptide(L)' 'MSDGTTVTADDAYLYKSIHEPSAMRRKGAVGQMPSNQLTDEEIASIIVYIRALKG' A
#
# COMPACT_ATOMS: atom_id res chain seq x y z
N MET A 1 7.03 -17.44 -7.75
CA MET A 1 6.17 -18.00 -6.69
C MET A 1 5.87 -16.88 -5.72
N SER A 2 4.61 -16.66 -5.33
CA SER A 2 4.31 -15.80 -4.18
C SER A 2 4.86 -16.50 -2.94
N ASP A 3 5.46 -15.77 -2.00
CA ASP A 3 6.03 -16.34 -0.77
C ASP A 3 4.99 -17.00 0.16
N GLY A 4 3.70 -16.96 -0.21
CA GLY A 4 2.60 -17.59 0.55
C GLY A 4 2.28 -16.85 1.84
N THR A 5 2.91 -15.72 2.10
CA THR A 5 2.72 -14.96 3.32
C THR A 5 1.39 -14.23 3.29
N THR A 6 0.76 -14.15 4.47
CA THR A 6 -0.39 -13.28 4.70
C THR A 6 0.07 -12.18 5.63
N VAL A 7 -0.19 -10.94 5.25
CA VAL A 7 0.12 -9.75 6.05
C VAL A 7 -1.17 -8.98 6.31
N THR A 8 -1.30 -8.41 7.51
CA THR A 8 -2.38 -7.48 7.81
C THR A 8 -2.16 -6.21 6.99
N ALA A 9 -3.19 -5.73 6.31
CA ALA A 9 -3.16 -4.42 5.65
C ALA A 9 -3.37 -3.31 6.69
N ASP A 10 -2.41 -3.16 7.59
CA ASP A 10 -2.34 -2.09 8.58
C ASP A 10 -1.69 -0.82 8.00
N ASP A 11 -1.59 0.23 8.82
CA ASP A 11 -1.06 1.53 8.39
C ASP A 11 0.40 1.43 7.92
N ALA A 12 1.21 0.57 8.56
CA ALA A 12 2.60 0.37 8.17
C ALA A 12 2.71 -0.32 6.80
N TYR A 13 1.86 -1.33 6.55
CA TYR A 13 1.75 -1.97 5.25
C TYR A 13 1.32 -0.97 4.16
N LEU A 14 0.27 -0.19 4.42
CA LEU A 14 -0.24 0.80 3.47
C LEU A 14 0.80 1.89 3.17
N TYR A 15 1.45 2.43 4.20
CA TYR A 15 2.51 3.41 4.06
C TYR A 15 3.62 2.90 3.15
N LYS A 16 4.18 1.72 3.47
CA LYS A 16 5.25 1.13 2.68
C LYS A 16 4.81 0.84 1.25
N SER A 17 3.59 0.34 1.05
CA SER A 17 3.06 0.11 -0.29
C SER A 17 3.00 1.38 -1.13
N ILE A 18 2.61 2.52 -0.54
CA ILE A 18 2.46 3.79 -1.27
C ILE A 18 3.81 4.49 -1.47
N HIS A 19 4.63 4.55 -0.41
CA HIS A 19 5.95 5.19 -0.42
C HIS A 19 6.96 4.42 -1.29
N GLU A 20 6.86 3.09 -1.31
CA GLU A 20 7.68 2.21 -2.14
C GLU A 20 6.80 1.32 -3.05
N PRO A 21 6.24 1.89 -4.14
CA PRO A 21 5.32 1.23 -5.08
C PRO A 21 5.76 -0.14 -5.61
N SER A 22 7.07 -0.36 -5.70
CA SER A 22 7.71 -1.55 -6.24
C SER A 22 8.22 -2.53 -5.17
N ALA A 23 8.17 -2.18 -3.88
CA ALA A 23 8.72 -3.00 -2.81
C ALA A 23 7.92 -4.28 -2.55
N MET A 24 6.62 -4.28 -2.84
CA MET A 24 5.73 -5.39 -2.54
C MET A 24 4.74 -5.61 -3.68
N ARG A 25 4.44 -6.88 -3.98
CA ARG A 25 3.42 -7.26 -4.96
C ARG A 25 2.53 -8.37 -4.41
N ARG A 26 1.25 -8.07 -4.22
CA ARG A 26 0.28 -9.08 -3.80
C ARG A 26 0.06 -10.13 -4.89
N LYS A 27 -0.15 -11.37 -4.47
CA LYS A 27 -0.53 -12.48 -5.35
C LYS A 27 -1.78 -12.10 -6.15
N GLY A 28 -1.73 -12.31 -7.47
CA GLY A 28 -2.85 -12.03 -8.37
C GLY A 28 -2.97 -10.56 -8.81
N ALA A 29 -2.11 -9.66 -8.36
CA ALA A 29 -2.08 -8.30 -8.88
C ALA A 29 -1.69 -8.29 -10.37
N VAL A 30 -2.51 -7.68 -11.22
CA VAL A 30 -2.33 -7.63 -12.69
C VAL A 30 -1.61 -6.38 -13.21
N GLY A 31 -1.35 -5.39 -12.34
CA GLY A 31 -0.68 -4.13 -12.70
C GLY A 31 0.51 -3.82 -11.79
N GLN A 32 1.38 -2.92 -12.23
CA GLN A 32 2.42 -2.34 -11.37
C GLN A 32 1.86 -1.06 -10.74
N MET A 33 2.14 -0.86 -9.45
CA MET A 33 1.69 0.36 -8.77
C MET A 33 2.47 1.55 -9.36
N PRO A 34 1.81 2.66 -9.74
CA PRO A 34 2.50 3.80 -10.31
C PRO A 34 3.50 4.42 -9.34
N SER A 35 4.64 4.87 -9.86
CA SER A 35 5.54 5.75 -9.11
C SER A 35 4.85 7.07 -8.78
N ASN A 36 5.13 7.61 -7.60
CA ASN A 36 4.59 8.87 -7.13
C ASN A 36 5.68 9.69 -6.44
N GLN A 37 5.37 10.95 -6.11
CA GLN A 37 6.24 11.89 -5.40
C GLN A 37 5.48 12.50 -4.21
N LEU A 38 4.67 11.69 -3.53
CA LEU A 38 3.86 12.13 -2.40
C LEU A 38 4.75 12.40 -1.18
N THR A 39 4.39 13.39 -0.37
CA THR A 39 5.01 13.58 0.95
C THR A 39 4.43 12.63 1.98
N ASP A 40 5.12 12.46 3.11
CA ASP A 40 4.66 11.63 4.22
C ASP A 40 3.29 12.09 4.75
N GLU A 41 3.03 13.40 4.79
CA GLU A 41 1.71 13.95 5.18
C GLU A 41 0.60 13.60 4.19
N GLU A 42 0.90 13.63 2.89
CA GLU A 42 -0.06 13.25 1.85
C GLU A 42 -0.38 11.76 1.92
N ILE A 43 0.65 10.91 2.12
CA ILE A 43 0.48 9.47 2.33
C ILE A 43 -0.36 9.20 3.58
N ALA A 44 -0.09 9.89 4.69
CA ALA A 44 -0.88 9.76 5.91
C ALA A 44 -2.37 10.12 5.67
N SER A 45 -2.63 11.18 4.91
CA SER A 45 -3.99 11.59 4.55
C SER A 45 -4.72 10.53 3.70
N ILE A 46 -4.02 9.89 2.76
CA ILE A 46 -4.55 8.78 1.96
C ILE A 46 -4.86 7.57 2.84
N ILE A 47 -3.98 7.23 3.79
CA ILE A 47 -4.22 6.11 4.73
C ILE A 47 -5.47 6.37 5.56
N VAL A 48 -5.63 7.59 6.10
CA VAL A 48 -6.84 7.99 6.84
C VAL A 48 -8.09 7.80 5.98
N TYR A 49 -8.06 8.22 4.72
CA TYR A 49 -9.16 8.01 3.79
C TYR A 49 -9.47 6.52 3.55
N ILE A 50 -8.45 5.69 3.29
CA ILE A 50 -8.61 4.24 3.09
C ILE A 50 -9.26 3.59 4.33
N ARG A 51 -8.88 4.00 5.54
CA ARG A 51 -9.48 3.49 6.79
C ARG A 51 -10.94 3.88 6.91
N ALA A 52 -11.31 5.09 6.50
CA ALA A 52 -12.69 5.57 6.50
C ALA A 52 -13.58 4.79 5.52
N LEU A 53 -13.03 4.25 4.43
CA LEU A 53 -13.77 3.41 3.47
C LEU A 53 -14.10 2.01 3.99
N LYS A 54 -13.49 1.58 5.09
CA LYS A 54 -13.70 0.24 5.69
C LYS A 54 -14.99 0.16 6.53
N GLY A 55 -15.85 1.19 6.46
CA GLY A 55 -17.16 1.27 7.11
C GLY A 55 -18.19 0.33 6.52
#